data_AF-A0A2U2S8C1-F1
#
_entry.id   AF-A0A2U2S8C1-F1
#
_cell.length_a   1.000
_cell.length_b   1.000
_cell.length_c   1.000
_cell.angle_alpha   90.00
_cell.angle_beta   90.00
_cell.angle_gamma   90.00
#
_symmetry.space_group_name_H-M   'P 1'
#
loop_
_entity.id
_entity.type
_entity.pdbx_description
1 polymer ?
#
loop_
_entity_poly.entity_id
_entity_poly.type
_entity_poly.pdbx_seq_one_letter_code
_entity_poly.pdbx_strand_id
1 'polypeptide(L)'
;MNPYSHLAIAAQLEAEIQPVDVSDYYWGAVAPDVRYAAGTRRAQTHISPERVLSFFTKYPQLQSFTQGYLVHILTDLLKFRALLEQRILLWPLWLIFSGRVSTILLETYYVEKMPRRFDISGAPNPILRELGIPDEHAYAFAETLRPFVADPSPRTALTFLRVLRPSSRRVALYARLVNMAEQYPALKSFVFHLSQMDALNRQMLAALRNDTMLRQAILTHSG
;
A
#
# COMPACT_ATOMS: atom_id res chain seq x y z
N MET A 1 -2.33 -0.58 -4.75
CA MET A 1 -3.23 -1.42 -3.93
C MET A 1 -4.12 -0.47 -3.15
N ASN A 2 -4.43 -0.70 -1.87
CA ASN A 2 -4.92 0.33 -0.97
C ASN A 2 -3.79 0.70 0.04
N PRO A 3 -3.81 1.90 0.65
CA PRO A 3 -2.68 2.41 1.43
C PRO A 3 -2.18 1.47 2.53
N TYR A 4 -3.08 0.76 3.22
CA TYR A 4 -2.65 -0.13 4.32
C TYR A 4 -1.86 -1.34 3.84
N SER A 5 -2.19 -1.88 2.66
CA SER A 5 -1.39 -2.99 2.12
C SER A 5 0.04 -2.53 1.80
N HIS A 6 0.22 -1.28 1.37
CA HIS A 6 1.55 -0.71 1.16
C HIS A 6 2.30 -0.55 2.49
N LEU A 7 1.64 -0.08 3.55
CA LEU A 7 2.23 0.01 4.89
C LEU A 7 2.60 -1.36 5.44
N ALA A 8 1.72 -2.36 5.34
CA ALA A 8 1.97 -3.71 5.83
C ALA A 8 3.16 -4.38 5.10
N ILE A 9 3.32 -4.13 3.79
CA ILE A 9 4.48 -4.61 3.03
C ILE A 9 5.74 -3.84 3.42
N ALA A 10 5.66 -2.51 3.50
CA ALA A 10 6.77 -1.66 3.94
C ALA A 10 7.28 -2.06 5.33
N ALA A 11 6.37 -2.40 6.24
CA ALA A 11 6.67 -2.86 7.59
C ALA A 11 7.44 -4.19 7.63
N GLN A 12 7.14 -5.09 6.69
CA GLN A 12 7.80 -6.39 6.58
C GLN A 12 9.20 -6.27 5.93
N LEU A 13 9.46 -5.20 5.20
CA LEU A 13 10.76 -4.88 4.60
C LEU A 13 11.61 -3.93 5.47
N GLU A 14 11.04 -3.36 6.53
CA GLU A 14 11.67 -2.33 7.38
C GLU A 14 13.04 -2.79 7.92
N ALA A 15 13.13 -4.03 8.43
CA ALA A 15 14.37 -4.57 9.00
C ALA A 15 15.51 -4.72 7.98
N GLU A 16 15.17 -4.88 6.70
CA GLU A 16 16.12 -5.02 5.59
C GLU A 16 16.50 -3.65 5.01
N ILE A 17 15.55 -2.71 4.99
CA ILE A 17 15.74 -1.36 4.45
C ILE A 17 16.47 -0.45 5.44
N GLN A 18 16.18 -0.60 6.74
CA GLN A 18 16.74 0.19 7.84
C GLN A 18 16.59 1.70 7.61
N PRO A 19 15.35 2.23 7.55
CA PRO A 19 15.15 3.66 7.36
C PRO A 19 15.67 4.46 8.57
N VAL A 20 16.37 5.56 8.29
CA VAL A 20 16.85 6.52 9.32
C VAL A 20 15.68 7.15 10.09
N ASP A 21 14.62 7.54 9.38
CA ASP A 21 13.37 8.00 9.97
C ASP A 21 12.21 7.08 9.54
N VAL A 22 11.75 6.26 10.49
CA VAL A 22 10.68 5.28 10.29
C VAL A 22 9.35 5.96 9.94
N SER A 23 9.05 7.13 10.51
CA SER A 23 7.80 7.85 10.28
C SER A 23 7.72 8.42 8.86
N ASP A 24 8.85 8.92 8.36
CA ASP A 24 8.99 9.42 6.99
C ASP A 24 9.01 8.27 5.98
N TYR A 25 9.60 7.13 6.33
CA TYR A 25 9.52 5.91 5.52
C TYR A 25 8.08 5.45 5.32
N TYR A 26 7.30 5.36 6.39
CA TYR A 26 5.89 5.00 6.27
C TYR A 26 5.07 6.07 5.54
N TRP A 27 5.42 7.35 5.71
CA TRP A 27 4.82 8.42 4.91
C TRP A 27 5.07 8.22 3.42
N GLY A 28 6.32 7.96 3.03
CA GLY A 28 6.70 7.65 1.65
C GLY A 28 5.94 6.45 1.08
N ALA A 29 5.73 5.40 1.88
CA ALA A 29 5.02 4.19 1.47
C ALA A 29 3.54 4.40 1.11
N VAL A 30 2.94 5.53 1.48
CA VAL A 30 1.54 5.87 1.17
C VAL A 30 1.39 7.16 0.38
N ALA A 31 2.42 8.00 0.34
CA ALA A 31 2.39 9.30 -0.31
C ALA A 31 1.94 9.28 -1.78
N PRO A 32 2.24 8.25 -2.61
CA PRO A 32 1.69 8.20 -3.97
C PRO A 32 0.15 8.18 -4.02
N ASP A 33 -0.52 7.68 -2.99
CA ASP A 33 -1.98 7.66 -2.87
C ASP A 33 -2.58 9.03 -2.49
N VAL A 34 -1.76 10.05 -2.18
CA VAL A 34 -2.21 11.46 -2.01
C VAL A 34 -2.99 11.97 -3.22
N ARG A 35 -2.78 11.39 -4.42
CA ARG A 35 -3.57 11.70 -5.62
C ARG A 35 -5.09 11.69 -5.39
N TYR A 36 -5.58 10.88 -4.44
CA TYR A 36 -7.00 10.81 -4.15
C TYR A 36 -7.50 12.10 -3.48
N ALA A 37 -6.71 12.68 -2.57
CA ALA A 37 -7.00 13.97 -1.95
C ALA A 37 -6.74 15.14 -2.92
N ALA A 38 -5.68 15.05 -3.73
CA ALA A 38 -5.29 16.11 -4.66
C ALA A 38 -6.10 16.10 -5.99
N GLY A 39 -6.94 15.09 -6.24
CA GLY A 39 -7.66 14.95 -7.50
C GLY A 39 -6.77 14.75 -8.73
N THR A 40 -5.52 14.30 -8.55
CA THR A 40 -4.53 14.17 -9.62
C THR A 40 -4.55 12.80 -10.30
N ARG A 41 -3.96 12.73 -11.50
CA ARG A 41 -3.87 11.48 -12.26
C ARG A 41 -2.86 10.54 -11.59
N ARG A 42 -3.13 9.24 -11.63
CA ARG A 42 -2.22 8.22 -11.09
C ARG A 42 -0.80 8.32 -11.65
N ALA A 43 -0.64 8.57 -12.96
CA ALA A 43 0.67 8.69 -13.60
C ALA A 43 1.52 9.87 -13.06
N GLN A 44 0.91 10.85 -12.39
CA GLN A 44 1.61 11.98 -11.79
C GLN A 44 2.33 11.58 -10.50
N THR A 45 1.72 10.73 -9.68
CA THR A 45 2.31 10.25 -8.42
C THR A 45 2.88 8.83 -8.50
N HIS A 46 2.48 8.03 -9.49
CA HIS A 46 3.00 6.69 -9.71
C HIS A 46 4.00 6.72 -10.86
N ILE A 47 5.11 7.40 -10.60
CA ILE A 47 6.23 7.54 -11.50
C ILE A 47 7.04 6.23 -11.58
N SER A 48 7.94 6.13 -12.56
CA SER A 48 8.77 4.95 -12.72
C SER A 48 9.76 4.79 -11.55
N PRO A 49 10.14 3.56 -11.18
CA PRO A 49 11.16 3.32 -10.16
C PRO A 49 12.48 4.06 -10.40
N GLU A 50 12.94 4.18 -11.64
CA GLU A 50 14.17 4.89 -12.00
C GLU A 50 14.07 6.38 -11.65
N ARG A 51 12.90 6.98 -11.87
CA ARG A 51 12.65 8.36 -11.46
C ARG A 51 12.65 8.49 -9.94
N VAL A 52 12.11 7.52 -9.21
CA VAL A 52 12.22 7.49 -7.73
C VAL A 52 13.68 7.38 -7.29
N LEU A 53 14.49 6.52 -7.92
CA LEU A 53 15.91 6.38 -7.61
C LEU A 53 16.67 7.70 -7.78
N SER A 54 16.33 8.51 -8.79
CA SER A 54 16.95 9.83 -8.97
C SER A 54 16.71 10.80 -7.79
N PHE A 55 15.66 10.58 -6.98
CA PHE A 55 15.40 11.40 -5.80
C PHE A 55 16.38 11.16 -4.65
N PHE A 56 17.04 9.99 -4.57
CA PHE A 56 18.09 9.78 -3.57
C PHE A 56 19.27 10.73 -3.77
N THR A 57 19.62 11.03 -5.02
CA THR A 57 20.69 11.99 -5.33
C THR A 57 20.20 13.43 -5.19
N LYS A 58 18.97 13.72 -5.61
CA LYS A 58 18.43 15.09 -5.63
C LYS A 58 18.00 15.59 -4.24
N TYR A 59 17.48 14.69 -3.41
CA TYR A 59 16.93 14.97 -2.08
C TYR A 59 17.50 13.98 -1.05
N PRO A 60 18.82 13.97 -0.80
CA PRO A 60 19.47 13.00 0.09
C PRO A 60 18.91 13.03 1.52
N GLN A 61 18.46 14.19 2.00
CA GLN A 61 17.81 14.35 3.30
C GLN A 61 16.44 13.67 3.40
N LEU A 62 15.81 13.32 2.28
CA LEU A 62 14.51 12.64 2.22
C LEU A 62 14.67 11.14 1.95
N GLN A 63 15.79 10.56 2.35
CA GLN A 63 16.14 9.17 2.07
C GLN A 63 15.04 8.20 2.53
N SER A 64 14.60 8.28 3.78
CA SER A 64 13.59 7.36 4.33
C SER A 64 12.26 7.48 3.59
N PHE A 65 11.81 8.70 3.34
CA PHE A 65 10.64 8.94 2.48
C PHE A 65 10.80 8.31 1.10
N THR A 66 11.96 8.48 0.46
CA THR A 66 12.23 7.94 -0.88
C THR A 66 12.27 6.40 -0.89
N GLN A 67 12.82 5.78 0.16
CA GLN A 67 12.78 4.31 0.35
C GLN A 67 11.32 3.82 0.42
N GLY A 68 10.48 4.47 1.23
CA GLY A 68 9.07 4.12 1.34
C GLY A 68 8.33 4.30 0.03
N TYR A 69 8.59 5.41 -0.66
CA TYR A 69 8.02 5.70 -1.97
C TYR A 69 8.38 4.62 -2.99
N LEU A 70 9.64 4.19 -3.03
CA LEU A 70 10.09 3.11 -3.91
C LEU A 70 9.36 1.80 -3.61
N VAL A 71 9.24 1.43 -2.33
CA VAL A 71 8.47 0.24 -1.91
C VAL A 71 7.04 0.31 -2.42
N HIS A 72 6.38 1.47 -2.32
CA HIS A 72 5.04 1.65 -2.85
C HIS A 72 4.97 1.35 -4.35
N ILE A 73 5.84 1.99 -5.15
CA ILE A 73 5.85 1.86 -6.61
C ILE A 73 6.12 0.41 -7.01
N LEU A 74 7.14 -0.23 -6.44
CA LEU A 74 7.48 -1.62 -6.74
C LEU A 74 6.37 -2.58 -6.34
N THR A 75 5.72 -2.34 -5.19
CA THR A 75 4.55 -3.12 -4.75
C THR A 75 3.41 -3.01 -5.76
N ASP A 76 3.18 -1.84 -6.34
CA ASP A 76 2.14 -1.64 -7.36
C ASP A 76 2.48 -2.25 -8.73
N LEU A 77 3.76 -2.50 -9.01
CA LEU A 77 4.21 -3.25 -10.18
C LEU A 77 4.03 -4.77 -10.01
N LEU A 78 3.91 -5.26 -8.77
CA LEU A 78 3.55 -6.65 -8.53
C LEU A 78 2.17 -6.91 -9.13
N LYS A 79 2.11 -7.82 -10.11
CA LYS A 79 0.85 -8.31 -10.69
C LYS A 79 0.16 -9.25 -9.71
N PHE A 80 -0.32 -8.71 -8.58
CA PHE A 80 -0.96 -9.46 -7.50
C PHE A 80 -2.04 -10.42 -8.01
N ARG A 81 -2.88 -9.93 -8.93
CA ARG A 81 -3.91 -10.74 -9.58
C ARG A 81 -3.32 -11.97 -10.28
N ALA A 82 -2.23 -11.80 -11.04
CA ALA A 82 -1.59 -12.91 -11.72
C ALA A 82 -0.98 -13.92 -10.74
N LEU A 83 -0.38 -13.45 -9.63
CA LEU A 83 0.13 -14.32 -8.56
C LEU A 83 -0.97 -15.12 -7.88
N LEU A 84 -2.14 -14.50 -7.69
CA LEU A 84 -3.31 -15.12 -7.10
C LEU A 84 -3.99 -16.10 -8.06
N GLU A 85 -4.03 -15.78 -9.37
CA GLU A 85 -4.56 -16.64 -10.44
C GLU A 85 -3.74 -17.94 -10.62
N GLN A 86 -2.46 -17.96 -10.21
CA GLN A 86 -1.66 -19.20 -10.15
C GLN A 86 -2.21 -20.24 -9.15
N ARG A 87 -3.17 -19.87 -8.29
CA ARG A 87 -3.78 -20.78 -7.30
C ARG A 87 -4.97 -21.49 -7.93
N ILE A 88 -4.69 -22.69 -8.47
CA ILE A 88 -5.62 -23.55 -9.24
C ILE A 88 -6.98 -23.77 -8.57
N LEU A 89 -7.03 -23.90 -7.25
CA LEU A 89 -8.25 -24.22 -6.49
C LEU A 89 -9.36 -23.15 -6.57
N LEU A 90 -9.03 -21.94 -7.02
CA LEU A 90 -9.99 -20.84 -7.14
C LEU A 90 -10.28 -20.45 -8.59
N TRP A 91 -9.72 -21.14 -9.58
CA TRP A 91 -9.88 -20.83 -11.01
C TRP A 91 -11.35 -20.61 -11.46
N PRO A 92 -12.33 -21.46 -11.10
CA PRO A 92 -13.72 -21.26 -11.52
C PRO A 92 -14.34 -20.01 -10.88
N LEU A 93 -13.91 -19.67 -9.66
CA LEU A 93 -14.38 -18.51 -8.92
C LEU A 93 -13.72 -17.21 -9.44
N TRP A 94 -12.47 -17.29 -9.92
CA TRP A 94 -11.75 -16.14 -10.49
C TRP A 94 -12.37 -15.57 -11.77
N LEU A 95 -13.13 -16.38 -12.51
CA LEU A 95 -13.92 -15.91 -13.67
C LEU A 95 -14.99 -14.87 -13.27
N ILE A 96 -15.41 -14.88 -12.00
CA ILE A 96 -16.43 -13.97 -11.44
C ILE A 96 -15.77 -12.86 -10.61
N PHE A 97 -14.62 -13.15 -9.99
CA PHE A 97 -13.90 -12.20 -9.16
C PHE A 97 -13.08 -11.20 -9.98
N SER A 98 -13.61 -9.98 -10.13
CA SER A 98 -12.85 -8.87 -10.73
C SER A 98 -11.54 -8.61 -9.98
N GLY A 99 -10.51 -8.08 -10.66
CA GLY A 99 -9.25 -7.66 -10.03
C GLY A 99 -9.39 -6.61 -8.91
N ARG A 100 -10.58 -6.05 -8.70
CA ARG A 100 -10.88 -5.21 -7.54
C ARG A 100 -11.06 -6.04 -6.27
N VAL A 101 -11.68 -7.22 -6.36
CA VAL A 101 -11.91 -8.08 -5.20
C VAL A 101 -10.61 -8.63 -4.63
N SER A 102 -9.65 -8.97 -5.49
CA SER A 102 -8.32 -9.42 -5.06
C SER A 102 -7.61 -8.37 -4.21
N THR A 103 -7.65 -7.08 -4.61
CA THR A 103 -7.05 -5.99 -3.79
C THR A 103 -7.74 -5.81 -2.44
N ILE A 104 -9.05 -6.05 -2.36
CA ILE A 104 -9.84 -5.95 -1.13
C ILE A 104 -9.53 -7.13 -0.21
N LEU A 105 -9.43 -8.34 -0.77
CA LEU A 105 -9.04 -9.55 -0.05
C LEU A 105 -7.66 -9.38 0.60
N LEU A 106 -6.69 -8.86 -0.16
CA LEU A 106 -5.35 -8.61 0.33
C LEU A 106 -5.32 -7.59 1.48
N GLU A 107 -6.03 -6.48 1.33
CA GLU A 107 -6.08 -5.48 2.39
C GLU A 107 -6.77 -6.03 3.64
N THR A 108 -7.90 -6.73 3.48
CA THR A 108 -8.62 -7.35 4.60
C THR A 108 -7.73 -8.36 5.32
N TYR A 109 -6.98 -9.17 4.56
CA TYR A 109 -6.01 -10.10 5.12
C TYR A 109 -4.95 -9.38 5.95
N TYR A 110 -4.34 -8.31 5.44
CA TYR A 110 -3.32 -7.57 6.20
C TYR A 110 -3.89 -6.91 7.45
N VAL A 111 -5.05 -6.26 7.35
CA VAL A 111 -5.70 -5.61 8.49
C VAL A 111 -6.00 -6.63 9.60
N GLU A 112 -6.44 -7.84 9.25
CA GLU A 112 -6.83 -8.84 10.25
C GLU A 112 -5.69 -9.70 10.78
N LYS A 113 -4.77 -10.10 9.90
CA LYS A 113 -3.69 -11.04 10.26
C LYS A 113 -2.39 -10.34 10.65
N MET A 114 -2.24 -9.09 10.23
CA MET A 114 -1.04 -8.29 10.47
C MET A 114 -1.42 -6.84 10.89
N PRO A 115 -2.31 -6.66 11.90
CA PRO A 115 -2.60 -5.32 12.39
C PRO A 115 -1.35 -4.72 13.00
N ARG A 116 -0.89 -3.59 12.47
CA ARG A 116 0.25 -2.85 12.99
C ARG A 116 -0.09 -1.37 12.99
N ARG A 117 0.17 -0.72 14.12
CA ARG A 117 0.04 0.72 14.24
C ARG A 117 1.23 1.37 13.56
N PHE A 118 0.97 2.40 12.77
CA PHE A 118 2.01 3.19 12.12
C PHE A 118 1.92 4.63 12.57
N ASP A 119 3.08 5.23 12.79
CA ASP A 119 3.22 6.67 12.81
C ASP A 119 3.68 7.13 11.43
N ILE A 120 3.05 8.18 10.92
CA ILE A 120 3.38 8.80 9.63
C ILE A 120 3.63 10.28 9.89
N SER A 121 4.73 10.79 9.36
CA SER A 121 5.06 12.21 9.55
C SER A 121 3.96 13.11 9.00
N GLY A 122 3.49 12.81 7.77
CA GLY A 122 2.57 13.68 7.04
C GLY A 122 3.18 15.05 6.72
N ALA A 123 4.51 15.17 6.83
CA ALA A 123 5.21 16.43 6.68
C ALA A 123 5.23 16.89 5.20
N PRO A 124 5.34 18.21 4.95
CA PRO A 124 5.60 18.75 3.63
C PRO A 124 6.82 18.08 3.02
N ASN A 125 6.71 17.71 1.76
CA ASN A 125 7.76 16.96 1.11
C ASN A 125 8.10 17.59 -0.27
N PRO A 126 9.35 18.05 -0.47
CA PRO A 126 9.81 18.59 -1.74
C PRO A 126 9.53 17.70 -2.96
N ILE A 127 9.60 16.37 -2.81
CA ILE A 127 9.28 15.42 -3.89
C ILE A 127 7.80 15.55 -4.28
N LEU A 128 6.89 15.62 -3.30
CA LEU A 128 5.47 15.79 -3.58
C LEU A 128 5.18 17.11 -4.30
N ARG A 129 5.84 18.21 -3.90
CA ARG A 129 5.72 19.50 -4.61
C ARG A 129 6.23 19.43 -6.04
N GLU A 130 7.37 18.78 -6.27
CA GLU A 130 7.88 18.55 -7.64
C GLU A 130 6.90 17.75 -8.49
N LEU A 131 6.17 16.82 -7.89
CA LEU A 131 5.10 16.07 -8.55
C LEU A 131 3.80 16.88 -8.67
N GLY A 132 3.81 18.17 -8.36
CA GLY A 132 2.64 19.04 -8.45
C GLY A 132 1.57 18.73 -7.41
N ILE A 133 1.96 18.21 -6.24
CA ILE A 133 1.09 18.00 -5.09
C ILE A 133 1.36 19.12 -4.08
N PRO A 134 0.44 20.08 -3.93
CA PRO A 134 0.47 21.09 -2.89
C PRO A 134 0.52 20.49 -1.48
N ASP A 135 1.18 21.20 -0.56
CA ASP A 135 1.35 20.76 0.82
C ASP A 135 -0.02 20.58 1.51
N GLU A 136 -1.02 21.42 1.22
CA GLU A 136 -2.37 21.29 1.78
C GLU A 136 -3.04 19.94 1.46
N HIS A 137 -2.79 19.38 0.27
CA HIS A 137 -3.34 18.08 -0.12
C HIS A 137 -2.59 16.92 0.54
N ALA A 138 -1.27 17.06 0.69
CA ALA A 138 -0.45 16.12 1.45
C ALA A 138 -0.92 16.05 2.90
N TYR A 139 -1.11 17.21 3.54
CA TYR A 139 -1.64 17.31 4.90
C TYR A 139 -3.05 16.73 5.03
N ALA A 140 -3.98 17.11 4.14
CA ALA A 140 -5.35 16.60 4.19
C ALA A 140 -5.40 15.07 4.04
N PHE A 141 -4.55 14.49 3.19
CA PHE A 141 -4.43 13.05 3.06
C PHE A 141 -3.87 12.40 4.33
N ALA A 142 -2.79 12.96 4.90
CA ALA A 142 -2.19 12.45 6.13
C ALA A 142 -3.19 12.47 7.29
N GLU A 143 -3.89 13.60 7.51
CA GLU A 143 -4.90 13.75 8.56
C GLU A 143 -6.06 12.76 8.38
N THR A 144 -6.49 12.52 7.14
CA THR A 144 -7.53 11.53 6.86
C THR A 144 -7.05 10.10 7.13
N LEU A 145 -5.76 9.83 6.89
CA LEU A 145 -5.14 8.51 7.07
C LEU A 145 -4.80 8.19 8.54
N ARG A 146 -4.43 9.19 9.35
CA ARG A 146 -3.99 9.03 10.75
C ARG A 146 -4.90 8.12 11.59
N PRO A 147 -6.24 8.29 11.62
CA PRO A 147 -7.11 7.41 12.41
C PRO A 147 -7.03 5.95 11.98
N PHE A 148 -6.85 5.70 10.68
CA PHE A 148 -6.77 4.34 10.15
C PHE A 148 -5.43 3.68 10.49
N VAL A 149 -4.32 4.41 10.41
CA VAL A 149 -3.01 3.84 10.71
C VAL A 149 -2.72 3.71 12.21
N ALA A 150 -3.39 4.52 13.04
CA ALA A 150 -3.32 4.42 14.50
C ALA A 150 -4.13 3.23 15.05
N ASP A 151 -5.26 2.90 14.42
CA ASP A 151 -6.10 1.76 14.80
C ASP A 151 -6.63 1.01 13.55
N PRO A 152 -5.79 0.16 12.93
CA PRO A 152 -6.16 -0.51 11.69
C PRO A 152 -7.29 -1.52 11.91
N SER A 153 -8.41 -1.28 11.26
CA SER A 153 -9.56 -2.18 11.24
C SER A 153 -10.32 -2.02 9.93
N PRO A 154 -11.18 -2.99 9.54
CA PRO A 154 -12.03 -2.83 8.36
C PRO A 154 -12.92 -1.59 8.45
N ARG A 155 -13.34 -1.22 9.68
CA ARG A 155 -14.15 -0.03 9.95
C ARG A 155 -13.37 1.26 9.70
N THR A 156 -12.16 1.40 10.25
CA THR A 156 -11.34 2.60 10.05
C THR A 156 -10.85 2.72 8.60
N ALA A 157 -10.55 1.60 7.94
CA ALA A 157 -10.27 1.54 6.50
C ALA A 157 -11.45 2.08 5.67
N LEU A 158 -12.67 1.63 5.96
CA LEU A 158 -13.86 2.07 5.25
C LEU A 158 -14.16 3.57 5.47
N THR A 159 -13.97 4.07 6.69
CA THR A 159 -14.10 5.50 6.99
C THR A 159 -13.12 6.32 6.15
N PHE A 160 -11.84 5.94 6.17
CA PHE A 160 -10.79 6.55 5.36
C PHE A 160 -11.15 6.57 3.86
N LEU A 161 -11.55 5.42 3.31
CA LEU A 161 -11.92 5.29 1.90
C LEU A 161 -13.15 6.12 1.51
N ARG A 162 -14.14 6.27 2.41
CA ARG A 162 -15.33 7.10 2.19
C ARG A 162 -15.01 8.58 2.14
N VAL A 163 -14.11 9.06 3.01
CA VAL A 163 -13.67 10.46 3.02
C VAL A 163 -12.91 10.78 1.73
N LEU A 164 -11.97 9.93 1.32
CA LEU A 164 -11.17 10.19 0.11
C LEU A 164 -11.94 10.05 -1.20
N ARG A 165 -12.97 9.19 -1.24
CA ARG A 165 -13.68 8.86 -2.48
C ARG A 165 -15.18 8.74 -2.23
N PRO A 166 -15.85 9.85 -1.90
CA PRO A 166 -17.29 9.86 -1.71
C PRO A 166 -17.97 9.32 -2.98
N SER A 167 -19.02 8.53 -2.80
CA SER A 167 -19.84 7.97 -3.90
C SER A 167 -19.11 7.02 -4.87
N SER A 168 -17.89 6.58 -4.54
CA SER A 168 -17.15 5.63 -5.38
C SER A 168 -17.78 4.23 -5.34
N ARG A 169 -18.11 3.68 -6.52
CA ARG A 169 -18.54 2.26 -6.66
C ARG A 169 -17.54 1.29 -6.05
N ARG A 170 -16.24 1.61 -6.04
CA ARG A 170 -15.20 0.78 -5.43
C ARG A 170 -15.32 0.77 -3.90
N VAL A 171 -15.62 1.91 -3.29
CA VAL A 171 -15.83 2.03 -1.85
C VAL A 171 -17.13 1.32 -1.44
N ALA A 172 -18.18 1.41 -2.26
CA ALA A 172 -19.41 0.64 -2.05
C ALA A 172 -19.18 -0.88 -2.12
N LEU A 173 -18.37 -1.36 -3.09
CA LEU A 173 -17.99 -2.77 -3.17
C LEU A 173 -17.15 -3.20 -1.95
N TYR A 174 -16.18 -2.37 -1.53
CA TYR A 174 -15.39 -2.61 -0.32
C TYR A 174 -16.28 -2.78 0.90
N ALA A 175 -17.21 -1.84 1.14
CA ALA A 175 -18.14 -1.90 2.24
C ALA A 175 -18.99 -3.18 2.23
N ARG A 176 -19.50 -3.59 1.06
CA ARG A 176 -20.28 -4.83 0.93
C ARG A 176 -19.45 -6.06 1.28
N LEU A 177 -18.22 -6.13 0.78
CA LEU A 177 -17.35 -7.28 1.03
C LEU A 177 -16.92 -7.36 2.48
N VAL A 178 -16.55 -6.23 3.10
CA VAL A 178 -16.23 -6.18 4.54
C VAL A 178 -17.44 -6.62 5.37
N ASN A 179 -18.62 -6.06 5.13
CA ASN A 179 -19.83 -6.43 5.86
C ASN A 179 -20.15 -7.93 5.72
N MET A 180 -20.03 -8.49 4.51
CA MET A 180 -20.22 -9.92 4.27
C MET A 180 -19.17 -10.75 5.03
N ALA A 181 -17.91 -10.31 5.04
CA ALA A 181 -16.83 -11.02 5.70
C ALA A 181 -16.92 -10.96 7.24
N GLU A 182 -17.53 -9.89 7.78
CA GLU A 182 -17.89 -9.78 9.20
C GLU A 182 -19.10 -10.64 9.56
N GLN A 183 -20.11 -10.73 8.69
CA GLN A 183 -21.29 -11.59 8.88
C GLN A 183 -20.94 -13.08 8.84
N TYR A 184 -19.94 -13.48 8.04
CA TYR A 184 -19.56 -14.88 7.85
C TYR A 184 -18.05 -15.11 8.11
N PRO A 185 -17.58 -15.07 9.37
CA PRO A 185 -16.15 -15.19 9.71
C PRO A 185 -15.51 -16.52 9.25
N ALA A 186 -16.27 -17.62 9.30
CA ALA A 186 -15.82 -18.93 8.84
C ALA A 186 -15.59 -18.94 7.32
N LEU A 187 -16.50 -18.34 6.54
CA LEU A 187 -16.35 -18.21 5.08
C LEU A 187 -15.13 -17.36 4.74
N LYS A 188 -14.93 -16.23 5.43
CA LYS A 188 -13.75 -15.37 5.27
C LYS A 188 -12.45 -16.15 5.51
N SER A 189 -12.38 -16.89 6.62
CA SER A 189 -11.20 -17.71 6.97
C SER A 189 -10.95 -18.81 5.93
N PHE A 190 -12.02 -19.44 5.44
CA PHE A 190 -11.95 -20.41 4.36
C PHE A 190 -11.42 -19.79 3.06
N VAL A 191 -11.88 -18.59 2.68
CA VAL A 191 -11.38 -17.86 1.51
C VAL A 191 -9.90 -17.50 1.66
N PHE A 192 -9.44 -17.06 2.83
CA PHE A 192 -8.02 -16.81 3.08
C PHE A 192 -7.18 -18.08 2.92
N HIS A 193 -7.65 -19.20 3.46
CA HIS A 193 -6.96 -20.48 3.37
C HIS A 193 -6.89 -20.98 1.93
N LEU A 194 -8.02 -20.99 1.21
CA LEU A 194 -8.06 -21.38 -0.21
C LEU A 194 -7.18 -20.50 -1.09
N SER A 195 -7.12 -19.19 -0.80
CA SER A 195 -6.29 -18.23 -1.52
C SER A 195 -4.81 -18.36 -1.18
N GLN A 196 -4.46 -19.16 -0.16
CA GLN A 196 -3.12 -19.32 0.38
C GLN A 196 -2.43 -17.97 0.65
N MET A 197 -3.14 -17.06 1.33
CA MET A 197 -2.70 -15.67 1.51
C MET A 197 -1.31 -15.55 2.16
N ASP A 198 -0.97 -16.44 3.11
CA ASP A 198 0.37 -16.48 3.70
C ASP A 198 1.46 -16.78 2.66
N ALA A 199 1.24 -17.77 1.80
CA ALA A 199 2.19 -18.15 0.76
C ALA A 199 2.30 -17.06 -0.31
N LEU A 200 1.18 -16.42 -0.64
CA LEU A 200 1.14 -15.28 -1.55
C LEU A 200 1.91 -14.08 -1.01
N ASN A 201 1.71 -13.72 0.27
CA ASN A 201 2.48 -12.68 0.93
C ASN A 201 3.99 -12.98 0.90
N ARG A 202 4.41 -14.21 1.22
CA ARG A 202 5.82 -14.61 1.12
C ARG A 202 6.37 -14.49 -0.30
N GLN A 203 5.59 -14.88 -1.32
CA GLN A 203 5.99 -14.77 -2.71
C GLN A 203 6.14 -13.30 -3.15
N MET A 204 5.24 -12.41 -2.72
CA MET A 204 5.33 -10.98 -2.98
C MET A 204 6.58 -10.37 -2.34
N LEU A 205 6.84 -10.69 -1.07
CA LEU A 205 8.05 -10.22 -0.38
C LEU A 205 9.32 -10.75 -1.03
N ALA A 206 9.34 -12.02 -1.44
CA ALA A 206 10.47 -12.59 -2.16
C ALA A 206 10.71 -11.88 -3.50
N ALA A 207 9.65 -11.54 -4.23
CA ALA A 207 9.76 -10.76 -5.47
C ALA A 207 10.37 -9.37 -5.21
N LEU A 208 9.89 -8.66 -4.18
CA LEU A 208 10.42 -7.34 -3.80
C LEU A 208 11.88 -7.42 -3.34
N ARG A 209 12.22 -8.37 -2.47
CA ARG A 209 13.60 -8.58 -1.98
C ARG A 209 14.59 -8.94 -3.08
N ASN A 210 14.10 -9.54 -4.17
CA ASN A 210 14.91 -9.88 -5.34
C ASN A 210 14.90 -8.79 -6.42
N ASP A 211 14.12 -7.73 -6.23
CA ASP A 211 14.09 -6.61 -7.16
C ASP A 211 15.42 -5.86 -7.14
N THR A 212 16.00 -5.65 -8.32
CA THR A 212 17.34 -5.06 -8.46
C THR A 212 17.37 -3.61 -8.01
N MET A 213 16.28 -2.86 -8.18
CA MET A 213 16.21 -1.45 -7.81
C MET A 213 16.03 -1.28 -6.31
N LEU A 214 15.24 -2.14 -5.67
CA LEU A 214 15.15 -2.13 -4.20
C LEU A 214 16.50 -2.48 -3.59
N ARG A 215 17.18 -3.52 -4.11
CA ARG A 215 18.53 -3.89 -3.65
C ARG A 215 19.54 -2.77 -3.87
N GLN A 216 19.50 -2.11 -5.02
CA GLN A 216 20.35 -0.95 -5.28
C GLN A 216 20.10 0.16 -4.26
N ALA A 217 18.82 0.47 -3.96
CA ALA A 217 18.49 1.50 -2.99
C ALA A 217 18.99 1.15 -1.58
N ILE A 218 18.87 -0.12 -1.16
CA ILE A 218 19.39 -0.61 0.12
C ILE A 218 20.92 -0.52 0.15
N LEU A 219 21.62 -1.11 -0.83
CA LEU A 219 23.09 -1.17 -0.83
C LEU A 219 23.76 0.21 -0.94
N THR A 220 23.14 1.15 -1.66
CA THR A 220 23.76 2.46 -1.93
C THR A 220 23.47 3.49 -0.84
N HIS A 221 22.38 3.28 -0.07
CA HIS A 221 21.89 4.30 0.84
C HIS A 221 21.62 3.81 2.27
N SER A 222 21.71 2.51 2.58
CA SER A 222 21.73 2.04 3.97
C SER A 222 23.08 2.38 4.61
N GLY A 223 23.14 3.52 5.30
CA GLY A 223 24.30 4.03 6.02
C GLY A 223 23.89 4.68 7.34
#